data_AF-A0A329M0K3-F1
#
_entry.id   AF-A0A329M0K3-F1
#
_cell.length_a   1.000
_cell.length_b   1.000
_cell.length_c   1.000
_cell.angle_alpha   90.00
_cell.angle_beta   90.00
_cell.angle_gamma   90.00
#
_symmetry.space_group_name_H-M   'P 1'
#
loop_
_entity.id
_entity.type
_entity.pdbx_description
1 polymer ?
#
loop_
_entity_poly.entity_id
_entity_poly.type
_entity_poly.pdbx_seq_one_letter_code
_entity_poly.pdbx_strand_id
1 'polypeptide(L)'
;MIKWDSDVWGKLKGPYGSADNVPVLLQKLMQEYSQEVFDELFQEYLFHQNTIYTATYAAMPFLAQLACSTSDAEVRKELFINCGIIEASRDGRDEAPFPASWAELAEDVSSSVCTELYREYVEAIDKLRTLTKEVFAYTAQQTMDEIEKRYILIADAAYRGSYIPANMLMTFSEGDEYVAVCPACEEDVYLWPTEDQAGILQAFEHDPVFHTGQEPQVIVPVTSFPDEEVRTLAERAAAIGEQTLTEHLHYLAGETICPSCSEKLSVWPSLLSTFTK
;
A
#
# COMPACT_ATOMS: atom_id res chain seq x y z
N MET A 1 -16.93 -15.47 -9.49
CA MET A 1 -17.45 -14.15 -9.16
C MET A 1 -18.89 -14.31 -8.76
N ILE A 2 -19.35 -13.59 -7.73
CA ILE A 2 -20.77 -13.56 -7.36
C ILE A 2 -21.59 -13.08 -8.56
N LYS A 3 -22.75 -13.67 -8.82
CA LYS A 3 -23.65 -13.20 -9.88
C LYS A 3 -24.25 -11.84 -9.53
N TRP A 4 -24.54 -11.01 -10.54
CA TRP A 4 -25.10 -9.67 -10.35
C TRP A 4 -26.44 -9.66 -9.60
N ASP A 5 -27.26 -10.68 -9.79
CA ASP A 5 -28.59 -10.87 -9.21
C ASP A 5 -28.58 -11.71 -7.93
N SER A 6 -27.41 -11.99 -7.37
CA SER A 6 -27.27 -12.79 -6.15
C SER A 6 -27.68 -12.00 -4.92
N ASP A 7 -28.55 -12.59 -4.08
CA ASP A 7 -28.94 -12.03 -2.77
C ASP A 7 -27.76 -11.87 -1.80
N VAL A 8 -26.61 -12.50 -2.09
CA VAL A 8 -25.37 -12.37 -1.32
C VAL A 8 -24.93 -10.90 -1.23
N TRP A 9 -25.12 -10.09 -2.28
CA TRP A 9 -24.71 -8.68 -2.27
C TRP A 9 -25.34 -7.89 -1.10
N GLY A 10 -26.61 -8.16 -0.78
CA GLY A 10 -27.29 -7.50 0.35
C GLY A 10 -26.90 -8.02 1.73
N LYS A 11 -26.05 -9.05 1.79
CA LYS A 11 -25.43 -9.55 3.03
C LYS A 11 -24.04 -8.97 3.26
N LEU A 12 -23.40 -8.43 2.22
CA LEU A 12 -22.09 -7.81 2.32
C LEU A 12 -22.20 -6.42 2.95
N LYS A 13 -21.10 -5.99 3.56
CA LYS A 13 -20.97 -4.72 4.24
C LYS A 13 -19.90 -3.88 3.58
N GLY A 14 -20.14 -2.57 3.52
CA GLY A 14 -19.15 -1.53 3.26
C GLY A 14 -19.01 -0.59 4.47
N PRO A 15 -18.25 0.51 4.34
CA PRO A 15 -18.02 1.48 5.40
C PRO A 15 -19.30 1.99 6.09
N TYR A 16 -20.34 2.23 5.30
CA TYR A 16 -21.59 2.86 5.76
C TYR A 16 -22.77 1.88 5.87
N GLY A 17 -22.51 0.57 5.87
CA GLY A 17 -23.54 -0.46 6.03
C GLY A 17 -23.73 -1.32 4.79
N SER A 18 -24.88 -1.22 4.11
CA SER A 18 -25.22 -2.14 3.01
C SER A 18 -24.38 -1.92 1.75
N ALA A 19 -24.06 -3.01 1.06
CA ALA A 19 -23.35 -3.02 -0.21
C ALA A 19 -24.25 -3.30 -1.44
N ASP A 20 -25.57 -3.13 -1.30
CA ASP A 20 -26.56 -3.44 -2.36
C ASP A 20 -26.28 -2.74 -3.70
N ASN A 21 -25.69 -1.55 -3.68
CA ASN A 21 -25.42 -0.77 -4.87
C ASN A 21 -24.10 -1.13 -5.59
N VAL A 22 -23.20 -1.87 -4.92
CA VAL A 22 -21.92 -2.32 -5.50
C VAL A 22 -22.07 -3.03 -6.85
N PRO A 23 -22.97 -4.02 -7.04
CA PRO A 23 -23.13 -4.68 -8.33
C PRO A 23 -23.57 -3.73 -9.45
N VAL A 24 -24.31 -2.66 -9.14
CA VAL A 24 -24.74 -1.66 -10.14
C VAL A 24 -23.55 -0.81 -10.60
N LEU A 25 -22.73 -0.35 -9.67
CA LEU A 25 -21.53 0.44 -9.98
C LEU A 25 -20.49 -0.39 -10.75
N LEU A 26 -20.26 -1.64 -10.34
CA LEU A 26 -19.36 -2.56 -11.05
C LEU A 26 -19.83 -2.82 -12.49
N GLN A 27 -21.13 -3.04 -12.70
CA GLN A 27 -21.67 -3.23 -14.05
C GLN A 27 -21.47 -1.99 -14.94
N LYS A 28 -21.62 -0.77 -14.40
CA LYS A 28 -21.33 0.47 -15.12
C LYS A 28 -19.86 0.52 -15.53
N LEU A 29 -18.94 0.31 -14.57
CA LEU A 29 -17.50 0.32 -14.84
C LEU A 29 -17.06 -0.72 -15.87
N MET A 30 -17.68 -1.90 -15.85
CA MET A 30 -17.39 -2.98 -16.81
C MET A 30 -17.93 -2.69 -18.22
N GLN A 31 -18.95 -1.84 -18.36
CA GLN A 31 -19.42 -1.37 -19.67
C GLN A 31 -18.54 -0.25 -20.20
N GLU A 32 -18.26 0.73 -19.35
CA GLU A 32 -17.42 1.88 -19.66
C GLU A 32 -16.81 2.40 -18.36
N TYR A 33 -15.47 2.46 -18.31
CA TYR A 33 -14.79 3.01 -17.14
C TYR A 33 -15.10 4.51 -17.01
N SER A 34 -15.44 4.92 -15.79
CA SER A 34 -15.61 6.32 -15.42
C SER A 34 -14.96 6.53 -14.07
N GLN A 35 -14.07 7.52 -13.96
CA GLN A 35 -13.40 7.85 -12.70
C GLN A 35 -14.41 8.20 -11.62
N GLU A 36 -15.45 8.98 -11.93
CA GLU A 36 -16.49 9.36 -10.97
C GLU A 36 -17.21 8.13 -10.38
N VAL A 37 -17.53 7.15 -11.23
CA VAL A 37 -18.18 5.91 -10.78
C VAL A 37 -17.22 5.05 -9.96
N PHE A 38 -15.93 5.05 -10.32
CA PHE A 38 -14.91 4.32 -9.58
C PHE A 38 -14.66 4.95 -8.21
N ASP A 39 -14.56 6.27 -8.13
CA ASP A 39 -14.40 7.02 -6.89
C ASP A 39 -15.60 6.79 -5.95
N GLU A 40 -16.84 6.85 -6.48
CA GLU A 40 -18.04 6.53 -5.71
C GLU A 40 -17.97 5.10 -5.18
N LEU A 41 -17.66 4.12 -6.04
CA LEU A 41 -17.53 2.73 -5.62
C LEU A 41 -16.47 2.58 -4.51
N PHE A 42 -15.29 3.13 -4.74
CA PHE A 42 -14.14 2.99 -3.85
C PHE A 42 -14.41 3.60 -2.48
N GLN A 43 -14.79 4.88 -2.43
CA GLN A 43 -14.91 5.64 -1.19
C GLN A 43 -16.17 5.28 -0.38
N GLU A 44 -17.29 5.00 -1.06
CA GLU A 44 -18.56 4.76 -0.36
C GLU A 44 -18.76 3.29 0.04
N TYR A 45 -18.13 2.34 -0.67
CA TYR A 45 -18.44 0.92 -0.49
C TYR A 45 -17.23 0.02 -0.23
N LEU A 46 -16.04 0.35 -0.74
CA LEU A 46 -14.91 -0.60 -0.72
C LEU A 46 -13.83 -0.25 0.30
N PHE A 47 -13.60 1.04 0.57
CA PHE A 47 -12.44 1.45 1.34
C PHE A 47 -12.69 2.75 2.08
N HIS A 48 -12.42 2.74 3.39
CA HIS A 48 -12.49 3.95 4.21
C HIS A 48 -11.54 3.81 5.41
N GLN A 49 -10.76 4.85 5.71
CA GLN A 49 -9.84 4.90 6.85
C GLN A 49 -8.95 3.64 6.98
N ASN A 50 -8.31 3.24 5.87
CA ASN A 50 -7.42 2.07 5.82
C ASN A 50 -8.07 0.75 6.26
N THR A 51 -9.39 0.63 6.08
CA THR A 51 -10.17 -0.57 6.40
C THR A 51 -10.83 -1.12 5.14
N ILE A 52 -10.80 -2.44 5.00
CA ILE A 52 -11.48 -3.19 3.94
C ILE A 52 -12.67 -3.98 4.51
N TYR A 53 -13.68 -4.25 3.68
CA TYR A 53 -14.96 -4.81 4.09
C TYR A 53 -15.34 -6.00 3.22
N THR A 54 -16.36 -6.77 3.61
CA THR A 54 -16.80 -7.95 2.84
C THR A 54 -17.23 -7.60 1.41
N ALA A 55 -17.73 -6.37 1.17
CA ALA A 55 -17.97 -5.84 -0.17
C ALA A 55 -16.68 -5.66 -0.99
N THR A 56 -15.58 -5.24 -0.36
CA THR A 56 -14.25 -5.11 -0.98
C THR A 56 -13.77 -6.44 -1.53
N TYR A 57 -13.89 -7.51 -0.73
CA TYR A 57 -13.51 -8.85 -1.16
C TYR A 57 -14.32 -9.32 -2.36
N ALA A 58 -15.63 -9.04 -2.37
CA ALA A 58 -16.52 -9.40 -3.47
C ALA A 58 -16.28 -8.58 -4.75
N ALA A 59 -15.88 -7.32 -4.62
CA ALA A 59 -15.64 -6.43 -5.76
C ALA A 59 -14.29 -6.68 -6.46
N MET A 60 -13.25 -7.07 -5.71
CA MET A 60 -11.89 -7.21 -6.22
C MET A 60 -11.76 -8.07 -7.50
N PRO A 61 -12.43 -9.24 -7.64
CA PRO A 61 -12.38 -10.03 -8.87
C PRO A 61 -12.83 -9.27 -10.13
N PHE A 62 -13.82 -8.39 -9.99
CA PHE A 62 -14.33 -7.57 -11.10
C PHE A 62 -13.37 -6.44 -11.44
N LEU A 63 -12.80 -5.77 -10.43
CA LEU A 63 -11.78 -4.73 -10.64
C LEU A 63 -10.53 -5.30 -11.31
N ALA A 64 -10.06 -6.46 -10.87
CA ALA A 64 -8.96 -7.17 -11.51
C ALA A 64 -9.29 -7.56 -12.95
N GLN A 65 -10.51 -8.05 -13.22
CA GLN A 65 -10.94 -8.33 -14.59
C GLN A 65 -10.94 -7.06 -15.46
N LEU A 66 -11.43 -5.95 -14.95
CA LEU A 66 -11.43 -4.67 -15.65
C LEU A 66 -10.01 -4.20 -15.97
N ALA A 67 -9.11 -4.24 -14.99
CA ALA A 67 -7.71 -3.88 -15.16
C ALA A 67 -6.99 -4.75 -16.21
N CYS A 68 -7.25 -6.06 -16.22
CA CYS A 68 -6.67 -6.98 -17.20
C CYS A 68 -7.27 -6.85 -18.61
N SER A 69 -8.50 -6.33 -18.74
CA SER A 69 -9.22 -6.30 -20.02
C SER A 69 -9.20 -4.95 -20.73
N THR A 70 -8.98 -3.86 -19.99
CA THR A 70 -8.89 -2.52 -20.58
C THR A 70 -7.67 -2.39 -21.49
N SER A 71 -7.82 -1.68 -22.61
CA SER A 71 -6.70 -1.25 -23.45
C SER A 71 -6.11 0.09 -23.02
N ASP A 72 -6.79 0.82 -22.14
CA ASP A 72 -6.35 2.11 -21.63
C ASP A 72 -5.33 1.90 -20.49
N ALA A 73 -4.10 2.35 -20.72
CA ALA A 73 -3.00 2.20 -19.78
C ALA A 73 -3.19 3.05 -18.50
N GLU A 74 -3.87 4.19 -18.62
CA GLU A 74 -4.15 5.07 -17.49
C GLU A 74 -5.18 4.43 -16.56
N VAL A 75 -6.27 3.91 -17.13
CA VAL A 75 -7.29 3.14 -16.39
C VAL A 75 -6.66 1.90 -15.73
N ARG A 76 -5.75 1.21 -16.43
CA ARG A 76 -5.05 0.05 -15.86
C ARG A 76 -4.19 0.44 -14.66
N LYS A 77 -3.43 1.53 -14.77
CA LYS A 77 -2.60 2.07 -13.68
C LYS A 77 -3.47 2.46 -12.48
N GLU A 78 -4.57 3.18 -12.72
CA GLU A 78 -5.49 3.62 -11.67
C GLU A 78 -6.07 2.44 -10.89
N LEU A 79 -6.56 1.41 -11.59
CA LEU A 79 -7.05 0.19 -10.95
C LEU A 79 -5.92 -0.58 -10.23
N PHE A 80 -4.72 -0.62 -10.81
CA PHE A 80 -3.54 -1.25 -10.20
C PHE A 80 -3.16 -0.57 -8.88
N ILE A 81 -3.15 0.75 -8.82
CA ILE A 81 -2.84 1.52 -7.61
C ILE A 81 -3.90 1.27 -6.54
N ASN A 82 -5.17 1.53 -6.84
CA ASN A 82 -6.24 1.51 -5.84
C ASN A 82 -6.51 0.09 -5.30
N CYS A 83 -6.44 -0.95 -6.15
CA CYS A 83 -6.54 -2.32 -5.67
C CYS A 83 -5.32 -2.72 -4.81
N GLY A 84 -4.16 -2.10 -5.04
CA GLY A 84 -2.95 -2.32 -4.26
C GLY A 84 -3.02 -1.66 -2.89
N ILE A 85 -3.64 -0.47 -2.80
CA ILE A 85 -3.94 0.20 -1.52
C ILE A 85 -4.89 -0.65 -0.67
N ILE A 86 -5.92 -1.22 -1.30
CA ILE A 86 -6.83 -2.17 -0.64
C ILE A 86 -6.04 -3.37 -0.09
N GLU A 87 -5.16 -3.97 -0.90
CA GLU A 87 -4.37 -5.13 -0.47
C GLU A 87 -3.34 -4.79 0.60
N ALA A 88 -2.73 -3.61 0.56
CA ALA A 88 -1.81 -3.13 1.61
C ALA A 88 -2.53 -3.05 2.97
N SER A 89 -3.78 -2.59 2.95
CA SER A 89 -4.64 -2.41 4.13
C SER A 89 -5.37 -3.68 4.58
N ARG A 90 -5.07 -4.84 4.00
CA ARG A 90 -5.73 -6.09 4.35
C ARG A 90 -5.24 -6.63 5.69
N ASP A 91 -6.15 -6.71 6.66
CA ASP A 91 -5.98 -7.40 7.93
C ASP A 91 -6.32 -8.90 7.83
N GLY A 92 -5.90 -9.71 8.82
CA GLY A 92 -6.25 -11.14 8.89
C GLY A 92 -5.69 -11.95 7.72
N ARG A 93 -4.43 -11.64 7.36
CA ARG A 93 -3.71 -12.27 6.25
C ARG A 93 -3.55 -13.77 6.51
N ASP A 94 -3.66 -14.56 5.45
CA ASP A 94 -3.51 -16.04 5.48
C ASP A 94 -4.52 -16.81 6.35
N GLU A 95 -5.60 -16.17 6.79
CA GLU A 95 -6.69 -16.86 7.48
C GLU A 95 -7.47 -17.75 6.49
N ALA A 96 -7.19 -19.05 6.52
CA ALA A 96 -7.92 -20.06 5.76
C ALA A 96 -9.02 -20.69 6.63
N PRO A 97 -10.22 -20.95 6.08
CA PRO A 97 -10.63 -20.80 4.68
C PRO A 97 -11.12 -19.38 4.30
N PHE A 98 -11.31 -18.51 5.29
CA PHE A 98 -11.64 -17.08 5.18
C PHE A 98 -11.44 -16.44 6.56
N PRO A 99 -11.43 -15.10 6.68
CA PRO A 99 -11.17 -14.42 7.95
C PRO A 99 -12.18 -14.77 9.06
N ALA A 100 -11.72 -14.96 10.29
CA ALA A 100 -12.55 -15.30 11.45
C ALA A 100 -13.64 -14.25 11.72
N SER A 101 -13.40 -13.00 11.34
CA SER A 101 -14.37 -11.90 11.40
C SER A 101 -15.61 -12.11 10.54
N TRP A 102 -15.63 -13.09 9.63
CA TRP A 102 -16.76 -13.41 8.77
C TRP A 102 -17.71 -14.47 9.35
N ALA A 103 -17.59 -14.81 10.64
CA ALA A 103 -18.47 -15.79 11.28
C ALA A 103 -19.96 -15.47 11.07
N GLU A 104 -20.37 -14.21 11.29
CA GLU A 104 -21.76 -13.77 11.07
C GLU A 104 -22.18 -13.87 9.60
N LEU A 105 -21.29 -13.48 8.68
CA LEU A 105 -21.55 -13.61 7.24
C LEU A 105 -21.72 -15.09 6.84
N ALA A 106 -20.90 -15.99 7.40
CA ALA A 106 -20.97 -17.41 7.11
C ALA A 106 -22.28 -18.06 7.59
N GLU A 107 -22.93 -17.52 8.64
CA GLU A 107 -24.27 -17.93 9.05
C GLU A 107 -25.33 -17.48 8.02
N ASP A 108 -25.17 -16.29 7.44
CA ASP A 108 -26.10 -15.71 6.46
C ASP A 108 -26.00 -16.32 5.06
N VAL A 109 -24.78 -16.57 4.55
CA VAL A 109 -24.55 -16.99 3.16
C VAL A 109 -23.89 -18.35 3.01
N SER A 110 -23.66 -19.08 4.11
CA SER A 110 -22.89 -20.33 4.21
C SER A 110 -21.37 -20.17 4.10
N SER A 111 -20.64 -21.01 4.84
CA SER A 111 -19.17 -21.07 4.79
C SER A 111 -18.61 -21.36 3.39
N SER A 112 -19.33 -22.09 2.53
CA SER A 112 -18.90 -22.33 1.16
C SER A 112 -18.85 -21.07 0.32
N VAL A 113 -19.79 -20.14 0.50
CA VAL A 113 -19.79 -18.86 -0.22
C VAL A 113 -18.66 -17.97 0.29
N CYS A 114 -18.44 -17.91 1.60
CA CYS A 114 -17.33 -17.17 2.20
C CYS A 114 -15.96 -17.69 1.69
N THR A 115 -15.80 -19.01 1.61
CA THR A 115 -14.57 -19.63 1.09
C THR A 115 -14.33 -19.25 -0.37
N GLU A 116 -15.39 -19.26 -1.19
CA GLU A 116 -15.28 -18.89 -2.59
C GLU A 116 -14.96 -17.40 -2.78
N LEU A 117 -15.62 -16.53 -2.02
CA LEU A 117 -15.32 -15.09 -2.00
C LEU A 117 -13.86 -14.79 -1.71
N TYR A 118 -13.34 -15.43 -0.66
CA TYR A 118 -11.96 -15.24 -0.24
C TYR A 118 -10.96 -15.82 -1.26
N ARG A 119 -11.23 -17.01 -1.80
CA ARG A 119 -10.44 -17.61 -2.89
C ARG A 119 -10.36 -16.69 -4.10
N GLU A 120 -11.50 -16.15 -4.54
CA GLU A 120 -11.57 -15.27 -5.70
C GLU A 120 -10.86 -13.94 -5.48
N TYR A 121 -10.91 -13.40 -4.27
CA TYR A 121 -10.11 -12.23 -3.89
C TYR A 121 -8.61 -12.51 -4.06
N VAL A 122 -8.10 -13.61 -3.49
CA VAL A 122 -6.67 -13.98 -3.59
C VAL A 122 -6.27 -14.17 -5.06
N GLU A 123 -7.11 -14.82 -5.87
CA GLU A 123 -6.87 -14.96 -7.31
C GLU A 123 -6.88 -13.62 -8.06
N ALA A 124 -7.68 -12.65 -7.60
CA ALA A 124 -7.72 -11.31 -8.17
C ALA A 124 -6.42 -10.53 -7.89
N ILE A 125 -5.87 -10.66 -6.67
CA ILE A 125 -4.56 -10.12 -6.30
C ILE A 125 -3.46 -10.70 -7.21
N ASP A 126 -3.47 -12.02 -7.43
CA ASP A 126 -2.52 -12.67 -8.34
C ASP A 126 -2.63 -12.15 -9.78
N LYS A 127 -3.85 -11.86 -10.27
CA LYS A 127 -4.06 -11.25 -11.60
C LYS A 127 -3.51 -9.84 -11.66
N LEU A 128 -3.78 -9.00 -10.66
CA LEU A 128 -3.28 -7.62 -10.60
C LEU A 128 -1.75 -7.59 -10.57
N ARG A 129 -1.12 -8.49 -9.82
CA ARG A 129 0.34 -8.68 -9.82
C ARG A 129 0.92 -8.93 -11.22
N THR A 130 0.18 -9.61 -12.10
CA THR A 130 0.69 -9.85 -13.47
C THR A 130 0.83 -8.57 -14.30
N LEU A 131 0.14 -7.49 -13.91
CA LEU A 131 0.15 -6.19 -14.60
C LEU A 131 1.37 -5.33 -14.24
N THR A 132 2.15 -5.68 -13.19
CA THR A 132 3.31 -4.90 -12.72
C THR A 132 4.22 -4.47 -13.86
N LYS A 133 4.59 -5.40 -14.75
CA LYS A 133 5.53 -5.09 -15.85
C LYS A 133 4.96 -4.03 -16.80
N GLU A 134 3.68 -4.11 -17.13
CA GLU A 134 3.03 -3.16 -18.03
C GLU A 134 2.86 -1.79 -17.39
N VAL A 135 2.42 -1.75 -16.14
CA VAL A 135 2.25 -0.50 -15.38
C VAL A 135 3.61 0.19 -15.22
N PHE A 136 4.67 -0.55 -14.86
CA PHE A 136 6.01 0.01 -14.72
C PHE A 136 6.54 0.56 -16.05
N ALA A 137 6.33 -0.16 -17.15
CA ALA A 137 6.75 0.30 -18.47
C ALA A 137 6.02 1.56 -18.93
N TYR A 138 4.73 1.67 -18.58
CA TYR A 138 3.94 2.88 -18.81
C TYR A 138 4.47 4.03 -17.97
N THR A 139 4.61 3.86 -16.66
CA THR A 139 5.08 4.89 -15.73
C THR A 139 6.46 5.43 -16.09
N ALA A 140 7.41 4.56 -16.47
CA ALA A 140 8.74 4.97 -16.87
C ALA A 140 8.79 5.87 -18.13
N GLN A 141 7.71 5.93 -18.90
CA GLN A 141 7.58 6.76 -20.11
C GLN A 141 6.77 8.04 -19.88
N GLN A 142 6.09 8.17 -18.74
CA GLN A 142 5.26 9.31 -18.42
C GLN A 142 5.99 10.29 -17.50
N THR A 143 5.65 11.57 -17.62
CA THR A 143 5.96 12.53 -16.57
C THR A 143 4.90 12.40 -15.50
N MET A 144 5.31 11.93 -14.33
CA MET A 144 4.46 11.63 -13.19
C MET A 144 5.12 12.18 -11.93
N ASP A 145 4.33 12.68 -10.98
CA ASP A 145 4.87 13.10 -9.70
C ASP A 145 5.35 11.89 -8.86
N GLU A 146 6.21 12.17 -7.88
CA GLU A 146 6.85 11.13 -7.07
C GLU A 146 5.85 10.43 -6.13
N ILE A 147 4.78 11.11 -5.71
CA ILE A 147 3.76 10.54 -4.83
C ILE A 147 2.98 9.46 -5.59
N GLU A 148 2.57 9.75 -6.83
CA GLU A 148 1.88 8.78 -7.68
C GLU A 148 2.76 7.58 -8.02
N LYS A 149 4.05 7.80 -8.32
CA LYS A 149 5.03 6.70 -8.46
C LYS A 149 5.13 5.86 -7.18
N ARG A 150 5.10 6.49 -6.01
CA ARG A 150 5.16 5.79 -4.72
C ARG A 150 3.91 4.94 -4.48
N TYR A 151 2.73 5.39 -4.90
CA TYR A 151 1.51 4.58 -4.89
C TYR A 151 1.61 3.32 -5.77
N ILE A 152 2.32 3.39 -6.89
CA ILE A 152 2.63 2.20 -7.71
C ILE A 152 3.55 1.23 -6.97
N LEU A 153 4.53 1.74 -6.22
CA LEU A 153 5.42 0.91 -5.40
C LEU A 153 4.70 0.28 -4.19
N ILE A 154 3.77 1.01 -3.56
CA ILE A 154 2.89 0.49 -2.50
C ILE A 154 2.09 -0.70 -3.05
N ALA A 155 1.46 -0.53 -4.21
CA ALA A 155 0.69 -1.57 -4.86
C ALA A 155 1.55 -2.80 -5.23
N ASP A 156 2.72 -2.59 -5.86
CA ASP A 156 3.65 -3.68 -6.18
C ASP A 156 4.09 -4.45 -4.91
N ALA A 157 4.45 -3.74 -3.85
CA ALA A 157 4.84 -4.36 -2.58
C ALA A 157 3.69 -5.19 -1.97
N ALA A 158 2.47 -4.66 -1.96
CA ALA A 158 1.28 -5.36 -1.47
C ALA A 158 1.02 -6.64 -2.28
N TYR A 159 1.07 -6.57 -3.61
CA TYR A 159 0.87 -7.73 -4.48
C TYR A 159 1.95 -8.81 -4.35
N ARG A 160 3.16 -8.43 -3.95
CA ARG A 160 4.26 -9.38 -3.63
C ARG A 160 4.13 -10.00 -2.24
N GLY A 161 3.21 -9.52 -1.40
CA GLY A 161 3.10 -9.90 0.01
C GLY A 161 4.09 -9.16 0.92
N SER A 162 4.79 -8.14 0.41
CA SER A 162 5.74 -7.31 1.17
C SER A 162 5.01 -6.17 1.88
N TYR A 163 4.09 -6.53 2.77
CA TYR A 163 3.15 -5.60 3.37
C TYR A 163 3.76 -4.59 4.35
N ILE A 164 4.82 -4.96 5.07
CA ILE A 164 5.50 -4.05 6.01
C ILE A 164 6.08 -2.85 5.24
N PRO A 165 6.87 -3.03 4.16
CA PRO A 165 7.25 -1.93 3.27
C PRO A 165 6.06 -1.21 2.63
N ALA A 166 5.00 -1.92 2.21
CA ALA A 166 3.83 -1.28 1.62
C ALA A 166 3.16 -0.29 2.61
N ASN A 167 3.00 -0.70 3.86
CA ASN A 167 2.45 0.12 4.94
C ASN A 167 3.37 1.29 5.31
N MET A 168 4.69 1.07 5.33
CA MET A 168 5.67 2.13 5.52
C MET A 168 5.55 3.20 4.43
N LEU A 169 5.54 2.79 3.16
CA LEU A 169 5.42 3.72 2.03
C LEU A 169 4.07 4.43 2.01
N MET A 170 2.99 3.75 2.42
CA MET A 170 1.66 4.35 2.52
C MET A 170 1.58 5.39 3.64
N THR A 171 2.33 5.20 4.73
CA THR A 171 2.42 6.16 5.84
C THR A 171 3.26 7.37 5.46
N PHE A 172 4.36 7.14 4.74
CA PHE A 172 5.30 8.17 4.32
C PHE A 172 5.24 8.39 2.80
N SER A 173 4.01 8.61 2.30
CA SER A 173 3.73 8.68 0.86
C SER A 173 4.26 9.94 0.20
N GLU A 174 4.53 11.00 0.97
CA GLU A 174 5.15 12.24 0.50
C GLU A 174 6.68 12.15 0.53
N GLY A 175 7.23 11.36 1.45
CA GLY A 175 8.67 11.08 1.56
C GLY A 175 9.47 12.30 2.01
N ASP A 176 8.78 13.32 2.52
CA ASP A 176 9.32 14.47 3.22
C ASP A 176 9.63 14.17 4.69
N GLU A 177 9.15 13.05 5.21
CA GLU A 177 9.52 12.54 6.53
C GLU A 177 9.41 11.02 6.66
N TYR A 178 10.13 10.48 7.63
CA TYR A 178 9.92 9.14 8.17
C TYR A 178 10.08 9.16 9.68
N VAL A 179 9.43 8.23 10.38
CA VAL A 179 9.56 8.07 11.83
C VAL A 179 9.94 6.64 12.17
N ALA A 180 11.11 6.48 12.80
CA ALA A 180 11.59 5.21 13.31
C ALA A 180 11.48 5.17 14.85
N VAL A 181 11.51 3.98 15.44
CA VAL A 181 11.53 3.83 16.91
C VAL A 181 12.87 3.26 17.34
N CYS A 182 13.54 3.90 18.29
CA CYS A 182 14.80 3.40 18.82
C CYS A 182 14.57 2.10 19.63
N PRO A 183 15.23 0.98 19.31
CA PRO A 183 15.04 -0.28 20.04
C PRO A 183 15.67 -0.26 21.45
N ALA A 184 16.50 0.74 21.78
CA ALA A 184 17.17 0.84 23.07
C ALA A 184 16.36 1.66 24.10
N CYS A 185 15.74 2.76 23.66
CA CYS A 185 15.01 3.66 24.56
C CYS A 185 13.52 3.83 24.21
N GLU A 186 13.04 3.19 23.13
CA GLU A 186 11.65 3.24 22.66
C GLU A 186 11.13 4.63 22.25
N GLU A 187 12.02 5.63 22.19
CA GLU A 187 11.71 6.97 21.70
C GLU A 187 11.68 7.02 20.16
N ASP A 188 10.85 7.91 19.64
CA ASP A 188 10.77 8.21 18.21
C ASP A 188 12.06 8.88 17.73
N VAL A 189 12.44 8.57 16.50
CA VAL A 189 13.56 9.17 15.77
C VAL A 189 13.03 9.67 14.45
N TYR A 190 12.98 10.99 14.30
CA TYR A 190 12.46 11.67 13.11
C TYR A 190 13.55 11.69 12.05
N LEU A 191 13.23 11.20 10.86
CA LEU A 191 14.14 11.14 9.71
C LEU A 191 13.64 12.12 8.66
N TRP A 192 14.45 13.12 8.36
CA TRP A 192 14.01 14.26 7.57
C TRP A 192 15.05 14.61 6.49
N PRO A 193 14.61 15.03 5.29
CA PRO A 193 15.49 15.48 4.24
C PRO A 193 16.16 16.81 4.62
N THR A 194 17.39 17.02 4.18
CA THR A 194 18.08 18.30 4.39
C THR A 194 17.52 19.40 3.51
N GLU A 195 17.48 20.64 4.01
CA GLU A 195 16.99 21.80 3.25
C GLU A 195 17.77 22.02 1.93
N ASP A 196 19.08 21.73 1.93
CA ASP A 196 19.95 21.94 0.78
C ASP A 196 19.90 20.79 -0.24
N GLN A 197 19.59 19.58 0.20
CA GLN A 197 19.61 18.37 -0.62
C GLN A 197 18.50 17.40 -0.18
N ALA A 198 17.39 17.41 -0.93
CA ALA A 198 16.22 16.58 -0.63
C ALA A 198 16.58 15.09 -0.47
N GLY A 199 17.52 14.56 -1.26
CA GLY A 199 17.94 13.16 -1.20
C GLY A 199 18.78 12.73 0.00
N ILE A 200 19.19 13.66 0.88
CA ILE A 200 19.97 13.34 2.09
C ILE A 200 19.07 13.37 3.30
N LEU A 201 19.00 12.25 4.03
CA LEU A 201 18.27 12.16 5.29
C LEU A 201 19.18 12.39 6.50
N GLN A 202 18.64 13.06 7.52
CA GLN A 202 19.23 13.24 8.84
C GLN A 202 18.26 12.77 9.93
N ALA A 203 18.79 12.44 11.11
CA ALA A 203 18.00 11.99 12.25
C ALA A 203 17.89 13.06 13.33
N PHE A 204 16.69 13.24 13.88
CA PHE A 204 16.33 14.29 14.83
C PHE A 204 15.64 13.71 16.07
N GLU A 205 15.84 14.37 17.22
CA GLU A 205 15.23 13.97 18.50
C GLU A 205 13.73 14.27 18.53
N HIS A 206 13.36 15.39 17.94
CA HIS A 206 11.99 15.85 17.86
C HIS A 206 11.68 16.26 16.42
N ASP A 207 10.39 16.37 16.10
CA ASP A 207 9.94 16.91 14.83
C ASP A 207 10.62 18.28 14.56
N PRO A 208 11.44 18.40 13.49
CA PRO A 208 12.20 19.60 13.20
C PRO A 208 11.34 20.78 12.70
N VAL A 209 10.09 20.56 12.29
CA VAL A 209 9.13 21.64 11.98
C VAL A 209 8.79 22.42 13.23
N PHE A 210 8.54 21.72 14.34
CA PHE A 210 8.13 22.33 15.60
C PHE A 210 9.32 22.67 16.50
N HIS A 211 10.45 21.99 16.33
CA HIS A 211 11.65 22.13 17.14
C HIS A 211 12.84 22.56 16.27
N THR A 212 12.82 23.84 15.90
CA THR A 212 13.89 24.45 15.11
C THR A 212 15.14 24.68 15.97
N GLY A 213 16.33 24.40 15.41
CA GLY A 213 17.62 24.64 16.08
C GLY A 213 18.19 23.47 16.90
N GLN A 214 17.59 22.28 16.83
CA GLN A 214 18.23 21.05 17.28
C GLN A 214 19.36 20.64 16.31
N GLU A 215 20.40 19.99 16.83
CA GLU A 215 21.50 19.50 16.02
C GLU A 215 21.16 18.10 15.46
N PRO A 216 21.15 17.92 14.12
CA PRO A 216 20.86 16.61 13.53
C PRO A 216 21.98 15.60 13.78
N GLN A 217 21.59 14.34 13.90
CA GLN A 217 22.50 13.20 13.80
C GLN A 217 22.68 12.80 12.33
N VAL A 218 23.92 12.58 11.94
CA VAL A 218 24.26 12.11 10.59
C VAL A 218 23.83 10.64 10.44
N ILE A 219 23.16 10.35 9.34
CA ILE A 219 22.90 8.97 8.90
C ILE A 219 24.02 8.58 7.94
N VAL A 220 24.71 7.48 8.22
CA VAL A 220 25.74 6.91 7.35
C VAL A 220 25.05 6.04 6.31
N PRO A 221 25.01 6.45 5.03
CA PRO A 221 24.30 5.69 4.00
C PRO A 221 25.06 4.42 3.62
N VAL A 222 24.32 3.39 3.21
CA VAL A 222 24.92 2.20 2.60
C VAL A 222 25.28 2.45 1.15
N THR A 223 26.35 1.82 0.67
CA THR A 223 26.73 1.83 -0.74
C THR A 223 26.13 0.67 -1.54
N SER A 224 25.52 -0.30 -0.85
CA SER A 224 24.83 -1.45 -1.43
C SER A 224 23.78 -1.98 -0.45
N PHE A 225 22.73 -2.63 -0.96
CA PHE A 225 21.60 -3.11 -0.15
C PHE A 225 21.77 -4.60 0.20
N PRO A 226 22.18 -4.92 1.45
CA PRO A 226 22.30 -6.32 1.88
C PRO A 226 20.91 -6.97 2.02
N ASP A 227 19.94 -6.22 2.53
CA ASP A 227 18.55 -6.66 2.69
C ASP A 227 17.87 -6.86 1.32
N GLU A 228 17.21 -8.00 1.12
CA GLU A 228 16.57 -8.35 -0.14
C GLU A 228 15.35 -7.49 -0.46
N GLU A 229 14.59 -7.10 0.57
CA GLU A 229 13.38 -6.28 0.38
C GLU A 229 13.77 -4.84 0.04
N VAL A 230 14.77 -4.27 0.72
CA VAL A 230 15.33 -2.95 0.36
C VAL A 230 15.86 -2.96 -1.08
N ARG A 231 16.62 -4.01 -1.44
CA ARG A 231 17.19 -4.13 -2.79
C ARG A 231 16.09 -4.20 -3.84
N THR A 232 15.07 -5.03 -3.61
CA THR A 232 13.91 -5.15 -4.50
C THR A 232 13.20 -3.80 -4.64
N LEU A 233 12.94 -3.10 -3.53
CA LEU A 233 12.28 -1.79 -3.57
C LEU A 233 13.12 -0.75 -4.33
N ALA A 234 14.44 -0.73 -4.13
CA ALA A 234 15.35 0.16 -4.86
C ALA A 234 15.34 -0.13 -6.37
N GLU A 235 15.39 -1.40 -6.77
CA GLU A 235 15.29 -1.80 -8.18
C GLU A 235 13.96 -1.38 -8.81
N ARG A 236 12.86 -1.50 -8.06
CA ARG A 236 11.51 -1.12 -8.50
C ARG A 236 11.35 0.40 -8.63
N ALA A 237 11.82 1.16 -7.63
CA ALA A 237 11.81 2.63 -7.64
C ALA A 237 12.61 3.17 -8.82
N ALA A 238 13.83 2.65 -9.03
CA ALA A 238 14.66 3.01 -10.17
C ALA A 238 13.99 2.67 -11.51
N ALA A 239 13.29 1.53 -11.61
CA ALA A 239 12.63 1.10 -12.84
C ALA A 239 11.50 2.02 -13.30
N ILE A 240 10.83 2.71 -12.37
CA ILE A 240 9.78 3.70 -12.67
C ILE A 240 10.28 5.15 -12.58
N GLY A 241 11.58 5.33 -12.31
CA GLY A 241 12.21 6.64 -12.19
C GLY A 241 11.72 7.47 -11.01
N GLU A 242 11.37 6.83 -9.89
CA GLU A 242 11.16 7.51 -8.61
C GLU A 242 12.55 7.80 -8.02
N GLN A 243 12.94 9.08 -8.03
CA GLN A 243 14.30 9.50 -7.66
C GLN A 243 14.44 9.70 -6.16
N THR A 244 13.43 10.28 -5.51
CA THR A 244 13.49 10.68 -4.10
C THR A 244 13.68 9.47 -3.20
N LEU A 245 12.84 8.46 -3.33
CA LEU A 245 12.95 7.20 -2.62
C LEU A 245 14.23 6.45 -2.99
N THR A 246 14.66 6.47 -4.26
CA THR A 246 15.93 5.84 -4.66
C THR A 246 17.11 6.41 -3.88
N GLU A 247 17.16 7.74 -3.70
CA GLU A 247 18.18 8.41 -2.89
C GLU A 247 18.00 8.11 -1.40
N HIS A 248 16.77 8.19 -0.89
CA HIS A 248 16.45 7.95 0.52
C HIS A 248 16.79 6.53 0.97
N LEU A 249 16.59 5.51 0.12
CA LEU A 249 16.82 4.11 0.48
C LEU A 249 18.27 3.85 0.94
N HIS A 250 19.26 4.58 0.41
CA HIS A 250 20.64 4.50 0.89
C HIS A 250 20.78 4.91 2.36
N TYR A 251 20.04 5.93 2.79
CA TYR A 251 20.03 6.40 4.18
C TYR A 251 19.09 5.57 5.06
N LEU A 252 17.92 5.20 4.56
CA LEU A 252 16.98 4.34 5.27
C LEU A 252 17.57 2.96 5.55
N ALA A 253 18.43 2.43 4.68
CA ALA A 253 19.17 1.20 4.93
C ALA A 253 20.49 1.41 5.70
N GLY A 254 20.77 2.65 6.11
CA GLY A 254 21.99 3.07 6.81
C GLY A 254 21.94 2.90 8.32
N GLU A 255 22.96 3.48 8.97
CA GLU A 255 23.11 3.51 10.43
C GLU A 255 23.25 4.95 10.92
N THR A 256 22.74 5.20 12.12
CA THR A 256 22.94 6.47 12.83
C THR A 256 23.09 6.22 14.33
N ILE A 257 23.19 7.30 15.10
CA ILE A 257 23.14 7.29 16.56
C ILE A 257 21.79 7.86 16.96
N CYS A 258 21.09 7.20 17.89
CA CYS A 258 19.83 7.71 18.42
C CYS A 258 20.07 9.08 19.08
N PRO A 259 19.37 10.14 18.67
CA PRO A 259 19.57 11.47 19.22
C PRO A 259 19.19 11.55 20.72
N SER A 260 18.25 10.73 21.20
CA SER A 260 17.80 10.73 22.60
C SER A 260 18.72 9.98 23.56
N CYS A 261 19.19 8.77 23.19
CA CYS A 261 19.96 7.89 24.09
C CYS A 261 21.42 7.64 23.66
N SER A 262 21.83 8.14 22.50
CA SER A 262 23.18 7.96 21.93
C SER A 262 23.59 6.51 21.61
N GLU A 263 22.67 5.55 21.66
CA GLU A 263 22.93 4.18 21.20
C GLU A 263 22.92 4.09 19.66
N LYS A 264 23.67 3.12 19.12
CA LYS A 264 23.67 2.86 17.67
C LYS A 264 22.31 2.36 17.20
N LEU A 265 21.89 2.85 16.04
CA LEU A 265 20.60 2.57 15.43
C LEU A 265 20.77 2.16 13.96
N SER A 266 20.29 0.98 13.58
CA SER A 266 20.08 0.65 12.17
C SER A 266 18.71 1.19 11.75
N VAL A 267 18.67 2.06 10.75
CA VAL A 267 17.47 2.84 10.42
C VAL A 267 16.34 1.95 9.92
N TRP A 268 16.61 1.08 8.95
CA TRP A 268 15.59 0.24 8.31
C TRP A 268 14.79 -0.63 9.28
N PRO A 269 15.40 -1.52 10.10
CA PRO A 269 14.62 -2.35 11.02
C PRO A 269 13.88 -1.51 12.08
N SER A 270 14.44 -0.36 12.48
CA SER A 270 13.83 0.55 13.45
C SER A 270 12.61 1.25 12.87
N LEU A 271 12.69 1.67 11.60
CA LEU A 271 11.58 2.22 10.83
C LEU A 271 10.48 1.17 10.65
N LEU A 272 10.83 -0.04 10.22
CA LEU A 272 9.84 -1.08 9.92
C LEU A 272 9.15 -1.63 11.19
N SER A 273 9.78 -1.51 12.36
CA SER A 273 9.22 -2.01 13.63
C SER A 273 7.83 -1.45 13.95
N THR A 274 7.53 -0.22 13.53
CA THR A 274 6.23 0.44 13.72
C THR A 274 5.08 -0.24 12.97
N PHE A 275 5.40 -1.06 11.96
CA PHE A 275 4.45 -1.73 11.06
C PHE A 275 4.36 -3.25 11.26
N THR A 276 4.98 -3.80 12.31
CA THR A 276 5.05 -5.26 12.57
C THR A 276 3.91 -5.83 13.44
N LYS A 277 2.81 -5.10 13.59
CA LYS A 277 1.68 -5.50 14.46
C LYS A 277 0.79 -6.58 13.84
#